data_AF-A0AA96HIB8-F1
#
_entry.id   AF-A0AA96HIB8-F1
#
_cell.length_a   1.000
_cell.length_b   1.000
_cell.length_c   1.000
_cell.angle_alpha   90.00
_cell.angle_beta   90.00
_cell.angle_gamma   90.00
#
_symmetry.space_group_name_H-M   'P 1'
#
loop_
_entity.id
_entity.type
_entity.pdbx_description
1 polymer ?
#
loop_
_entity_poly.entity_id
_entity_poly.type
_entity_poly.pdbx_seq_one_letter_code
_entity_poly.pdbx_strand_id
1 'polypeptide(L)'
;MNSYSNTAEKKYYQGSSIHAFQCGVIVRAVRSILSASTLGSLESSCLIFLTDLNLSGFFRIEVEGESVKRMFGHGVKRELMLKMRSCANCYDLCQKVLREDGFLSIKTGNTYFLVDTHSVHGDFVDILQDNLLLFVDSVQSWCNKHITHINVHQQHQTAKDQLSNKLRESIRGIVTANKQLIQNYHTISEDLLSNLIARFPSLALEADQEEMVLDIINQSISKQVDIIQGQIESNQDLCNLLTEAIESLSKDEVKEIQMASNDVESFGGPAIELF
;
A
#
# COMPACT_ATOMS: atom_id res chain seq x y z
N MET A 1 -27.30 69.83 18.92
CA MET A 1 -26.20 69.24 18.12
C MET A 1 -25.05 68.95 19.06
N ASN A 2 -24.83 67.68 19.41
CA ASN A 2 -23.55 67.22 19.96
C ASN A 2 -23.39 65.75 19.55
N SER A 3 -22.51 65.56 18.57
CA SER A 3 -22.12 64.29 17.97
C SER A 3 -21.08 63.60 18.84
N TYR A 4 -21.52 62.73 19.75
CA TYR A 4 -20.66 61.81 20.49
C TYR A 4 -21.28 60.41 20.46
N SER A 5 -21.21 59.71 19.31
CA SER A 5 -21.63 58.30 19.25
C SER A 5 -20.99 57.49 18.11
N ASN A 6 -19.77 57.82 17.65
CA ASN A 6 -19.27 57.22 16.40
C ASN A 6 -17.85 56.60 16.46
N THR A 7 -17.27 56.44 17.66
CA THR A 7 -15.94 55.84 17.83
C THR A 7 -15.96 54.43 18.42
N ALA A 8 -16.90 54.10 19.31
CA ALA A 8 -17.04 52.76 19.88
C ALA A 8 -17.68 51.77 18.89
N GLU A 9 -18.76 52.17 18.21
CA GLU A 9 -19.38 51.35 17.15
C GLU A 9 -18.41 51.08 16.01
N LYS A 10 -17.64 52.07 15.54
CA LYS A 10 -16.64 51.87 14.48
C LYS A 10 -15.53 50.86 14.86
N LYS A 11 -15.08 50.86 16.13
CA LYS A 11 -14.11 49.87 16.63
C LYS A 11 -14.71 48.46 16.72
N TYR A 12 -15.96 48.35 17.17
CA TYR A 12 -16.68 47.05 17.23
C TYR A 12 -16.95 46.47 15.83
N TYR A 13 -17.36 47.29 14.87
CA TYR A 13 -17.56 46.88 13.48
C TYR A 13 -16.24 46.52 12.78
N GLN A 14 -15.15 47.26 13.06
CA GLN A 14 -13.81 46.89 12.57
C GLN A 14 -13.31 45.57 13.17
N GLY A 15 -13.42 45.38 14.49
CA GLY A 15 -13.06 44.11 15.15
C GLY A 15 -13.86 42.91 14.64
N SER A 16 -15.16 43.09 14.42
CA SER A 16 -16.05 42.05 13.87
C SER A 16 -15.71 41.69 12.43
N SER A 17 -15.32 42.67 11.59
CA SER A 17 -14.90 42.44 10.21
C SER A 17 -13.56 41.70 10.08
N ILE A 18 -12.61 42.00 10.98
CA ILE A 18 -11.29 41.35 11.01
C ILE A 18 -11.43 39.89 11.45
N HIS A 19 -12.24 39.63 12.47
CA HIS A 19 -12.55 38.28 12.93
C HIS A 19 -13.24 37.44 11.84
N ALA A 20 -14.28 37.99 11.19
CA ALA A 20 -14.99 37.30 10.11
C ALA A 20 -14.07 36.98 8.91
N PHE A 21 -13.15 37.90 8.58
CA PHE A 21 -12.14 37.67 7.55
C PHE A 21 -11.20 36.52 7.91
N GLN A 22 -10.63 36.53 9.12
CA GLN A 22 -9.71 35.48 9.59
C GLN A 22 -10.39 34.11 9.61
N CYS A 23 -11.62 34.00 10.11
CA CYS A 23 -12.38 32.76 10.07
C CYS A 23 -12.61 32.27 8.64
N GLY A 24 -12.95 33.17 7.70
CA GLY A 24 -13.11 32.83 6.29
C GLY A 24 -11.85 32.29 5.64
N VAL A 25 -10.68 32.87 5.96
CA VAL A 25 -9.37 32.42 5.48
C VAL A 25 -9.05 31.02 6.02
N ILE A 26 -9.29 30.76 7.31
CA ILE A 26 -9.07 29.45 7.94
C ILE A 26 -9.95 28.38 7.33
N VAL A 27 -11.25 28.65 7.15
CA VAL A 27 -12.18 27.66 6.59
C VAL A 27 -11.75 27.25 5.17
N ARG A 28 -11.28 28.20 4.35
CA ARG A 28 -10.72 27.89 3.02
C ARG A 28 -9.44 27.06 3.13
N ALA A 29 -8.54 27.43 4.04
CA ALA A 29 -7.29 26.73 4.26
C ALA A 29 -7.49 25.29 4.75
N VAL A 30 -8.39 25.08 5.73
CA VAL A 30 -8.75 23.76 6.25
C VAL A 30 -9.36 22.89 5.15
N ARG A 31 -10.24 23.43 4.31
CA ARG A 31 -10.77 22.70 3.13
C ARG A 31 -9.66 22.30 2.16
N SER A 32 -8.72 23.20 1.88
CA SER A 32 -7.57 22.93 1.02
C SER A 32 -6.67 21.83 1.59
N ILE A 33 -6.38 21.88 2.89
CA ILE A 33 -5.63 20.84 3.61
C ILE A 33 -6.35 19.49 3.53
N LEU A 34 -7.65 19.44 3.79
CA LEU A 34 -8.40 18.19 3.74
C LEU A 34 -8.45 17.56 2.34
N SER A 35 -8.34 18.38 1.28
CA SER A 35 -8.27 17.94 -0.11
C SER A 35 -6.86 17.63 -0.61
N ALA A 36 -5.82 17.96 0.16
CA ALA A 36 -4.43 17.71 -0.22
C ALA A 36 -4.17 16.20 -0.32
N SER A 37 -3.55 15.76 -1.42
CA SER A 37 -3.20 14.34 -1.65
C SER A 37 -1.70 14.08 -1.48
N THR A 38 -0.89 15.12 -1.42
CA THR A 38 0.57 15.04 -1.31
C THR A 38 1.13 16.05 -0.32
N LEU A 39 2.32 15.79 0.21
CA LEU A 39 3.02 16.72 1.10
C LEU A 39 3.27 18.10 0.45
N GLY A 40 3.56 18.14 -0.86
CA GLY A 40 3.71 19.41 -1.60
C GLY A 40 2.41 20.21 -1.72
N SER A 41 1.26 19.54 -1.87
CA SER A 41 -0.04 20.21 -1.88
C SER A 41 -0.45 20.75 -0.50
N LEU A 42 -0.07 20.04 0.57
CA LEU A 42 -0.21 20.51 1.95
C LEU A 42 0.68 21.74 2.20
N GLU A 43 1.95 21.68 1.80
CA GLU A 43 2.90 22.80 1.90
C GLU A 43 2.34 24.06 1.23
N SER A 44 1.85 23.91 0.00
CA SER A 44 1.26 25.01 -0.77
C SER A 44 0.05 25.62 -0.06
N SER A 45 -0.83 24.77 0.50
CA SER A 45 -1.99 25.21 1.29
C SER A 45 -1.57 25.98 2.54
N CYS A 46 -0.50 25.55 3.21
CA CYS A 46 0.04 26.26 4.37
C CYS A 46 0.61 27.63 4.00
N LEU A 47 1.38 27.71 2.91
CA LEU A 47 1.95 28.97 2.43
C LEU A 47 0.87 29.99 2.07
N ILE A 48 -0.18 29.55 1.34
CA ILE A 48 -1.29 30.41 0.96
C ILE A 48 -1.99 30.96 2.20
N PHE A 49 -2.35 30.09 3.15
CA PHE A 49 -3.02 30.49 4.39
C PHE A 49 -2.23 31.55 5.18
N LEU A 50 -0.93 31.30 5.37
CA LEU A 50 -0.07 32.18 6.15
C LEU A 50 0.18 33.53 5.45
N THR A 51 0.21 33.52 4.11
CA THR A 51 0.32 34.74 3.29
C THR A 51 -0.99 35.53 3.28
N ASP A 52 -2.14 34.87 3.20
CA ASP A 52 -3.48 35.48 3.24
C ASP A 52 -3.74 36.20 4.59
N LEU A 53 -3.17 35.68 5.68
CA LEU A 53 -3.19 36.33 6.99
C LEU A 53 -2.13 37.45 7.14
N ASN A 54 -1.33 37.71 6.10
CA ASN A 54 -0.23 38.67 6.09
C ASN A 54 0.77 38.47 7.24
N LEU A 55 1.07 37.20 7.55
CA LEU A 55 1.99 36.81 8.61
C LEU A 55 3.38 36.56 8.04
N SER A 56 4.39 36.68 8.91
CA SER A 56 5.77 36.30 8.61
C SER A 56 6.25 35.25 9.59
N GLY A 57 7.05 34.29 9.13
CA GLY A 57 7.44 33.19 9.99
C GLY A 57 8.09 32.01 9.31
N PHE A 58 8.05 30.88 10.01
CA PHE A 58 8.59 29.60 9.61
C PHE A 58 7.64 28.45 9.96
N PHE A 59 7.55 27.45 9.09
CA PHE A 59 6.93 26.19 9.44
C PHE A 59 7.78 25.00 9.00
N ARG A 60 7.63 23.91 9.76
CA ARG A 60 8.15 22.59 9.46
C ARG A 60 7.02 21.57 9.57
N ILE A 61 6.93 20.70 8.59
CA ILE A 61 6.02 19.56 8.57
C ILE A 61 6.86 18.31 8.29
N GLU A 62 6.59 17.23 9.01
CA GLU A 62 7.28 15.96 8.89
C GLU A 62 6.29 14.81 8.68
N VAL A 63 6.52 13.97 7.67
CA VAL A 63 5.67 12.83 7.33
C VAL A 63 6.58 11.69 6.86
N GLU A 64 6.63 10.59 7.61
CA GLU A 64 7.39 9.37 7.27
C GLU A 64 8.79 9.60 6.66
N GLY A 65 9.64 10.38 7.34
CA GLY A 65 11.02 10.65 6.90
C GLY A 65 11.16 11.76 5.85
N GLU A 66 10.06 12.22 5.24
CA GLU A 66 10.05 13.46 4.47
C GLU A 66 9.82 14.66 5.40
N SER A 67 10.62 15.71 5.22
CA SER A 67 10.44 16.96 5.96
C SER A 67 10.44 18.15 5.03
N VAL A 68 9.38 18.94 5.12
CA VAL A 68 9.28 20.24 4.46
C VAL A 68 9.54 21.33 5.49
N LYS A 69 10.39 22.28 5.13
CA LYS A 69 10.76 23.44 5.94
C LYS A 69 10.67 24.68 5.07
N ARG A 70 9.84 25.64 5.44
CA ARG A 70 9.62 26.87 4.66
C ARG A 70 9.51 28.09 5.55
N MET A 71 10.04 29.19 5.02
CA MET A 71 9.78 30.53 5.54
C MET A 71 8.68 31.19 4.71
N PHE A 72 7.96 32.11 5.32
CA PHE A 72 6.86 32.84 4.69
C PHE A 72 6.82 34.30 5.17
N GLY A 73 6.16 35.16 4.38
CA GLY A 73 6.00 36.59 4.66
C GLY A 73 7.23 37.46 4.32
N HIS A 74 7.05 38.77 4.47
CA HIS A 74 8.09 39.77 4.18
C HIS A 74 8.86 40.14 5.44
N GLY A 75 10.18 40.25 5.32
CA GLY A 75 11.04 40.79 6.38
C GLY A 75 11.35 39.83 7.52
N VAL A 76 11.85 38.63 7.21
CA VAL A 76 12.38 37.70 8.22
C VAL A 76 13.52 38.38 8.99
N LYS A 77 13.21 38.89 10.19
CA LYS A 77 14.17 39.62 11.02
C LYS A 77 15.32 38.68 11.44
N ARG A 78 16.51 39.24 11.63
CA ARG A 78 17.69 38.51 12.13
C ARG A 78 17.39 37.74 13.42
N GLU A 79 16.53 38.30 14.28
CA GLU A 79 16.06 37.69 15.52
C GLU A 79 15.20 36.45 15.28
N LEU A 80 14.30 36.46 14.29
CA LEU A 80 13.52 35.28 13.89
C LEU A 80 14.45 34.18 13.39
N MET A 81 15.46 34.52 12.58
CA MET A 81 16.46 33.54 12.12
C MET A 81 17.31 32.96 13.26
N LEU A 82 17.65 33.76 14.28
CA LEU A 82 18.38 33.29 15.46
C LEU A 82 17.50 32.40 16.34
N LYS A 83 16.26 32.81 16.63
CA LYS A 83 15.27 31.98 17.35
C LYS A 83 14.98 30.67 16.61
N MET A 84 14.92 30.68 15.28
CA MET A 84 14.79 29.48 14.45
C MET A 84 15.99 28.54 14.59
N ARG A 85 17.23 29.04 14.63
CA ARG A 85 18.43 28.19 14.80
C ARG A 85 18.48 27.53 16.18
N SER A 86 18.05 28.23 17.23
CA SER A 86 17.88 27.63 18.55
C SER A 86 16.73 26.62 18.54
N CYS A 87 15.55 26.99 18.03
CA CYS A 87 14.35 26.14 18.07
C CYS A 87 14.40 24.93 17.13
N ALA A 88 15.14 25.00 16.01
CA ALA A 88 15.37 23.87 15.12
C ALA A 88 16.12 22.72 15.82
N ASN A 89 16.81 23.00 16.93
CA ASN A 89 17.50 22.05 17.78
C ASN A 89 16.77 21.79 19.12
N CYS A 90 15.75 22.57 19.48
CA CYS A 90 14.98 22.39 20.71
C CYS A 90 13.83 21.41 20.49
N TYR A 91 14.09 20.12 20.72
CA TYR A 91 13.07 19.08 20.74
C TYR A 91 12.12 19.18 21.96
N ASP A 92 12.40 20.05 22.93
CA ASP A 92 11.80 20.04 24.27
C ASP A 92 10.82 21.18 24.60
N LEU A 93 10.11 21.72 23.60
CA LEU A 93 8.90 22.49 23.90
C LEU A 93 7.81 21.52 24.40
N CYS A 94 7.74 21.32 25.72
CA CYS A 94 6.69 20.54 26.41
C CYS A 94 5.30 21.21 26.31
N GLN A 95 5.23 22.46 25.83
CA GLN A 95 3.99 23.21 25.68
C GLN A 95 3.58 23.25 24.20
N LYS A 96 2.29 22.97 23.93
CA LYS A 96 1.66 23.00 22.59
C LYS A 96 1.79 24.39 21.94
N VAL A 97 1.73 25.44 22.75
CA VAL A 97 1.81 26.85 22.34
C VAL A 97 2.73 27.59 23.30
N LEU A 98 3.66 28.40 22.76
CA LEU A 98 4.55 29.27 23.51
C LEU A 98 4.55 30.67 22.88
N ARG A 99 4.48 31.72 23.71
CA ARG A 99 4.55 33.12 23.27
C ARG A 99 5.71 33.82 23.95
N GLU A 100 6.70 34.26 23.19
CA GLU A 100 7.92 34.90 23.70
C GLU A 100 8.42 36.01 22.77
N ASP A 101 8.66 37.21 23.32
CA ASP A 101 9.20 38.39 22.63
C ASP A 101 8.58 38.65 21.25
N GLY A 102 7.24 38.72 21.19
CA GLY A 102 6.55 38.99 19.93
C GLY A 102 6.58 37.84 18.92
N PHE A 103 6.92 36.63 19.34
CA PHE A 103 6.76 35.41 18.54
C PHE A 103 5.74 34.45 19.15
N LEU A 104 5.02 33.76 18.29
CA LEU A 104 4.10 32.66 18.63
C LEU A 104 4.64 31.37 18.03
N SER A 105 4.95 30.40 18.90
CA SER A 105 5.43 29.07 18.54
C SER A 105 4.33 28.06 18.83
N ILE A 106 3.99 27.23 17.85
CA ILE A 106 3.02 26.14 17.99
C ILE A 106 3.70 24.84 17.56
N LYS A 107 3.75 23.85 18.45
CA LYS A 107 4.30 22.52 18.18
C LYS A 107 3.23 21.48 18.43
N THR A 108 2.87 20.71 17.40
CA THR A 108 1.94 19.59 17.55
C THR A 108 2.44 18.40 16.74
N GLY A 109 2.72 17.27 17.39
CA GLY A 109 3.20 16.05 16.73
C GLY A 109 4.33 16.32 15.73
N ASN A 110 4.02 16.18 14.44
CA ASN A 110 4.97 16.30 13.34
C ASN A 110 5.00 17.70 12.69
N THR A 111 4.32 18.67 13.30
CA THR A 111 4.18 20.02 12.78
C THR A 111 4.75 21.03 13.77
N TYR A 112 5.43 22.02 13.23
CA TYR A 112 5.98 23.14 13.99
C TYR A 112 5.78 24.42 13.21
N PHE A 113 5.20 25.42 13.88
CA PHE A 113 4.95 26.74 13.33
C PHE A 113 5.57 27.79 14.26
N LEU A 114 6.25 28.76 13.68
CA LEU A 114 6.81 29.91 14.37
C LEU A 114 6.37 31.16 13.60
N VAL A 115 5.61 32.03 14.25
CA VAL A 115 4.99 33.21 13.64
C VAL A 115 5.48 34.46 14.35
N ASP A 116 5.91 35.46 13.57
CA ASP A 116 6.18 36.82 14.04
C ASP A 116 4.85 37.55 14.27
N THR A 117 4.62 37.99 15.51
CA THR A 117 3.42 38.71 15.94
C THR A 117 3.68 40.18 16.27
N HIS A 118 4.89 40.72 16.02
CA HIS A 118 5.22 42.12 16.34
C HIS A 118 4.36 43.14 15.60
N SER A 119 3.85 42.78 14.42
CA SER A 119 2.96 43.61 13.61
C SER A 119 1.47 43.44 13.95
N VAL A 120 1.13 42.52 14.85
CA VAL A 120 -0.25 42.20 15.24
C VAL A 120 -0.60 43.00 16.51
N HIS A 121 -1.73 43.71 16.49
CA HIS A 121 -2.20 44.43 17.67
C HIS A 121 -2.50 43.45 18.80
N GLY A 122 -2.09 43.77 20.03
CA GLY A 122 -2.21 42.89 21.21
C GLY A 122 -3.55 42.18 21.37
N ASP A 123 -4.66 42.90 21.18
CA ASP A 123 -6.04 42.37 21.32
C ASP A 123 -6.41 41.33 20.25
N PHE A 124 -5.70 41.30 19.12
CA PHE A 124 -5.91 40.34 18.02
C PHE A 124 -4.95 39.15 18.07
N VAL A 125 -3.95 39.16 18.97
CA VAL A 125 -2.98 38.07 19.07
C VAL A 125 -3.64 36.80 19.62
N ASP A 126 -4.55 36.92 20.58
CA ASP A 126 -5.22 35.77 21.18
C ASP A 126 -6.19 35.11 20.18
N ILE A 127 -6.93 35.92 19.41
CA ILE A 127 -7.78 35.45 18.32
C ILE A 127 -6.94 34.76 17.23
N LEU A 128 -5.80 35.36 16.86
CA LEU A 128 -4.87 34.76 15.90
C LEU A 128 -4.32 33.42 16.41
N GLN A 129 -4.01 33.32 17.71
CA GLN A 129 -3.54 32.09 18.31
C GLN A 129 -4.57 30.96 18.19
N ASP A 130 -5.83 31.21 18.57
CA ASP A 130 -6.89 30.19 18.48
C ASP A 130 -7.11 29.73 17.03
N ASN A 131 -7.10 30.69 16.12
CA ASN A 131 -7.23 30.47 14.68
C ASN A 131 -6.08 29.65 14.08
N LEU A 132 -4.83 29.96 14.47
CA LEU A 132 -3.66 29.20 14.09
C LEU A 132 -3.66 27.79 14.71
N LEU A 133 -4.16 27.65 15.94
CA LEU A 133 -4.27 26.35 16.60
C LEU A 133 -5.20 25.41 15.81
N LEU A 134 -6.38 25.88 15.42
CA LEU A 134 -7.33 25.13 14.60
C LEU A 134 -6.72 24.72 13.25
N PHE A 135 -5.97 25.63 12.64
CA PHE A 135 -5.27 25.37 11.39
C PHE A 135 -4.19 24.30 11.57
N VAL A 136 -3.32 24.43 12.58
CA VAL A 136 -2.24 23.47 12.86
C VAL A 136 -2.79 22.09 13.21
N ASP A 137 -3.86 22.03 14.01
CA ASP A 137 -4.54 20.76 14.33
C ASP A 137 -5.10 20.09 13.05
N SER A 138 -5.56 20.87 12.07
CA SER A 138 -6.01 20.35 10.78
C SER A 138 -4.85 19.79 9.94
N VAL A 139 -3.69 20.47 9.94
CA VAL A 139 -2.45 19.97 9.31
C VAL A 139 -2.00 18.67 9.98
N GLN A 140 -1.99 18.63 11.31
CA GLN A 140 -1.59 17.43 12.06
C GLN A 140 -2.56 16.26 11.81
N SER A 141 -3.87 16.52 11.75
CA SER A 141 -4.86 15.51 11.40
C SER A 141 -4.63 14.96 9.99
N TRP A 142 -4.25 15.81 9.03
CA TRP A 142 -3.89 15.37 7.70
C TRP A 142 -2.64 14.48 7.71
N CYS A 143 -1.59 14.90 8.43
CA CYS A 143 -0.35 14.11 8.58
C CYS A 143 -0.65 12.72 9.14
N ASN A 144 -1.43 12.62 10.22
CA ASN A 144 -1.81 11.35 10.82
C ASN A 144 -2.59 10.45 9.85
N LYS A 145 -3.54 11.03 9.09
CA LYS A 145 -4.33 10.30 8.08
C LYS A 145 -3.44 9.79 6.94
N HIS A 146 -2.53 10.63 6.46
CA HIS A 146 -1.62 10.28 5.36
C HIS A 146 -0.64 9.16 5.76
N ILE A 147 -0.07 9.25 6.97
CA ILE A 147 0.76 8.19 7.58
C ILE A 147 -0.04 6.89 7.65
N THR A 148 -1.26 6.94 8.17
CA THR A 148 -2.12 5.74 8.28
C THR A 148 -2.39 5.12 6.90
N HIS A 149 -2.68 5.95 5.89
CA HIS A 149 -2.91 5.47 4.53
C HIS A 149 -1.68 4.81 3.91
N ILE A 150 -0.49 5.41 4.06
CA ILE A 150 0.77 4.82 3.59
C ILE A 150 0.99 3.46 4.26
N ASN A 151 0.86 3.39 5.59
CA ASN A 151 1.04 2.14 6.34
C ASN A 151 0.07 1.05 5.90
N VAL A 152 -1.22 1.37 5.72
CA VAL A 152 -2.23 0.43 5.21
C VAL A 152 -1.88 -0.04 3.80
N HIS A 153 -1.44 0.87 2.91
CA HIS A 153 -1.04 0.50 1.56
C HIS A 153 0.20 -0.42 1.55
N GLN A 154 1.21 -0.15 2.38
CA GLN A 154 2.39 -1.00 2.51
C GLN A 154 2.05 -2.39 3.07
N GLN A 155 1.15 -2.46 4.06
CA GLN A 155 0.66 -3.73 4.60
C GLN A 155 -0.10 -4.54 3.55
N HIS A 156 -0.98 -3.89 2.77
CA HIS A 156 -1.68 -4.56 1.67
C HIS A 156 -0.71 -5.08 0.60
N GLN A 157 0.31 -4.29 0.25
CA GLN A 157 1.32 -4.71 -0.71
C GLN A 157 2.11 -5.92 -0.20
N THR A 158 2.54 -5.89 1.06
CA THR A 158 3.25 -7.03 1.68
C THR A 158 2.38 -8.28 1.74
N ALA A 159 1.10 -8.15 2.12
CA ALA A 159 0.15 -9.26 2.15
C ALA A 159 -0.08 -9.85 0.75
N LYS A 160 -0.14 -9.00 -0.27
CA LYS A 160 -0.27 -9.39 -1.67
C LYS A 160 0.97 -10.16 -2.15
N ASP A 161 2.17 -9.70 -1.82
CA ASP A 161 3.42 -10.38 -2.19
C ASP A 161 3.53 -11.75 -1.50
N GLN A 162 3.15 -11.84 -0.22
CA GLN A 162 3.09 -13.11 0.50
C GLN A 162 2.09 -14.09 -0.13
N LEU A 163 0.91 -13.61 -0.53
CA LEU A 163 -0.08 -14.45 -1.21
C LEU A 163 0.43 -14.94 -2.57
N SER A 164 1.04 -14.06 -3.37
CA SER A 164 1.65 -14.42 -4.65
C SER A 164 2.71 -15.51 -4.50
N ASN A 165 3.59 -15.39 -3.49
CA ASN A 165 4.60 -16.41 -3.21
C ASN A 165 3.98 -17.76 -2.82
N LYS A 166 2.97 -17.77 -1.95
CA LYS A 166 2.25 -19.01 -1.57
C LYS A 166 1.56 -19.68 -2.76
N LEU A 167 1.00 -18.88 -3.68
CA LEU A 167 0.40 -19.41 -4.91
C LEU A 167 1.47 -20.05 -5.80
N ARG A 168 2.61 -19.40 -5.99
CA ARG A 168 3.75 -19.97 -6.75
C ARG A 168 4.28 -21.26 -6.12
N GLU A 169 4.39 -21.32 -4.79
CA GLU A 169 4.77 -22.54 -4.07
C GLU A 169 3.75 -23.67 -4.28
N SER A 170 2.45 -23.34 -4.25
CA SER A 170 1.38 -24.31 -4.48
C SER A 170 1.42 -24.87 -5.91
N ILE A 171 1.59 -24.00 -6.92
CA ILE A 171 1.77 -24.41 -8.32
C ILE A 171 2.96 -25.36 -8.44
N ARG A 172 4.12 -25.01 -7.85
CA ARG A 172 5.29 -25.88 -7.87
C ARG A 172 5.01 -27.23 -7.22
N GLY A 173 4.31 -27.24 -6.09
CA GLY A 173 3.90 -28.48 -5.40
C GLY A 173 3.03 -29.38 -6.28
N ILE A 174 2.05 -28.81 -6.98
CA ILE A 174 1.16 -29.56 -7.91
C ILE A 174 1.97 -30.13 -9.07
N VAL A 175 2.85 -29.34 -9.69
CA VAL A 175 3.71 -29.81 -10.78
C VAL A 175 4.59 -30.96 -10.32
N THR A 176 5.17 -30.88 -9.12
CA THR A 176 5.95 -31.98 -8.55
C THR A 176 5.10 -33.23 -8.29
N ALA A 177 3.89 -33.08 -7.75
CA ALA A 177 2.98 -34.19 -7.52
C ALA A 177 2.56 -34.88 -8.84
N ASN A 178 2.30 -34.11 -9.89
CA ASN A 178 2.00 -34.64 -11.22
C ASN A 178 3.16 -35.48 -11.78
N LYS A 179 4.40 -34.97 -11.67
CA LYS A 179 5.59 -35.72 -12.10
C LYS A 179 5.72 -37.05 -11.34
N GLN A 180 5.46 -37.05 -10.03
CA GLN A 180 5.49 -38.26 -9.21
C GLN A 180 4.39 -39.26 -9.58
N LEU A 181 3.17 -38.79 -9.85
CA LEU A 181 2.06 -39.63 -10.30
C LEU A 181 2.41 -40.36 -11.61
N ILE A 182 2.93 -39.62 -12.59
CA ILE A 182 3.36 -40.19 -13.88
C ILE A 182 4.46 -41.23 -13.66
N GLN A 183 5.45 -40.92 -12.83
CA GLN A 183 6.55 -41.83 -12.55
C GLN A 183 6.06 -43.12 -11.86
N ASN A 184 5.21 -42.99 -10.85
CA ASN A 184 4.64 -44.14 -10.13
C ASN A 184 3.80 -45.03 -11.05
N TYR A 185 3.05 -44.42 -11.97
CA TYR A 185 2.28 -45.16 -12.96
C TYR A 185 3.19 -46.02 -13.85
N HIS A 186 4.26 -45.45 -14.40
CA HIS A 186 5.22 -46.21 -15.20
C HIS A 186 5.84 -47.37 -14.41
N THR A 187 6.28 -47.12 -13.18
CA THR A 187 6.86 -48.18 -12.32
C THR A 187 5.86 -49.30 -12.04
N ILE A 188 4.61 -48.98 -11.68
CA ILE A 188 3.58 -49.99 -11.40
C ILE A 188 3.25 -50.80 -12.66
N SER A 189 3.13 -50.14 -13.81
CA SER A 189 2.84 -50.80 -15.09
C SER A 189 3.96 -51.76 -15.49
N GLU A 190 5.21 -51.31 -15.42
CA GLU A 190 6.40 -52.13 -15.71
C GLU A 190 6.53 -53.31 -14.73
N ASP A 191 6.33 -53.09 -13.43
CA ASP A 191 6.36 -54.14 -12.43
C ASP A 191 5.26 -55.18 -12.65
N LEU A 192 4.04 -54.75 -12.98
CA LEU A 192 2.92 -55.66 -13.28
C LEU A 192 3.21 -56.49 -14.53
N LEU A 193 3.62 -55.86 -15.63
CA LEU A 193 3.97 -56.53 -16.88
C LEU A 193 5.11 -57.54 -16.67
N SER A 194 6.16 -57.14 -15.96
CA SER A 194 7.30 -58.01 -15.66
C SER A 194 6.89 -59.21 -14.80
N ASN A 195 6.09 -58.98 -13.75
CA ASN A 195 5.57 -60.06 -12.90
C ASN A 195 4.64 -61.02 -13.67
N LEU A 196 3.85 -60.51 -14.60
CA LEU A 196 2.99 -61.33 -15.45
C LEU A 196 3.79 -62.17 -16.43
N ILE A 197 4.72 -61.58 -17.17
CA ILE A 197 5.61 -62.29 -18.10
C ILE A 197 6.40 -63.38 -17.35
N ALA A 198 6.86 -63.11 -16.13
CA ALA A 198 7.60 -64.06 -15.32
C ALA A 198 6.73 -65.22 -14.78
N ARG A 199 5.44 -64.98 -14.51
CA ARG A 199 4.53 -65.99 -13.91
C ARG A 199 3.70 -66.77 -14.93
N PHE A 200 3.41 -66.23 -16.10
CA PHE A 200 2.61 -66.89 -17.13
C PHE A 200 3.14 -68.30 -17.49
N PRO A 201 4.44 -68.51 -17.75
CA PRO A 201 4.98 -69.83 -18.05
C PRO A 201 4.83 -70.83 -16.90
N SER A 202 4.74 -70.35 -15.65
CA SER A 202 4.60 -71.19 -14.45
C SER A 202 3.16 -71.59 -14.13
N LEU A 203 2.16 -70.95 -14.76
CA LEU A 203 0.75 -71.20 -14.53
C LEU A 203 0.18 -72.30 -15.44
N ALA A 204 0.94 -72.75 -16.44
CA ALA A 204 0.54 -73.78 -17.41
C ALA A 204 -0.85 -73.53 -18.02
N LEU A 205 -1.14 -72.26 -18.30
CA LEU A 205 -2.41 -71.84 -18.90
C LEU A 205 -2.44 -72.29 -20.37
N GLU A 206 -3.63 -72.68 -20.83
CA GLU A 206 -3.85 -72.86 -22.26
C GLU A 206 -3.85 -71.49 -22.97
N ALA A 207 -3.51 -71.46 -24.27
CA ALA A 207 -3.27 -70.22 -25.00
C ALA A 207 -4.47 -69.25 -24.99
N ASP A 208 -5.70 -69.79 -24.95
CA ASP A 208 -6.95 -69.03 -24.83
C ASP A 208 -7.13 -68.38 -23.44
N GLN A 209 -6.63 -69.03 -22.38
CA GLN A 209 -6.65 -68.50 -21.02
C GLN A 209 -5.58 -67.41 -20.81
N GLU A 210 -4.43 -67.56 -21.46
CA GLU A 210 -3.37 -66.54 -21.47
C GLU A 210 -3.83 -65.27 -22.18
N GLU A 211 -4.46 -65.41 -23.35
CA GLU A 211 -5.07 -64.30 -24.10
C GLU A 211 -6.16 -63.59 -23.29
N MET A 212 -7.05 -64.35 -22.63
CA MET A 212 -8.12 -63.78 -21.80
C MET A 212 -7.59 -62.99 -20.60
N VAL A 213 -6.52 -63.47 -19.94
CA VAL A 213 -5.90 -62.76 -18.82
C VAL A 213 -5.22 -61.48 -19.30
N LEU A 214 -4.50 -61.54 -20.43
CA LEU A 214 -3.89 -60.36 -21.06
C LEU A 214 -4.93 -59.31 -21.43
N ASP A 215 -6.07 -59.70 -21.99
CA ASP A 215 -7.16 -58.78 -22.32
C ASP A 215 -7.74 -58.08 -21.08
N ILE A 216 -7.94 -58.82 -19.98
CA ILE A 216 -8.42 -58.25 -18.71
C ILE A 216 -7.41 -57.24 -18.15
N ILE A 217 -6.12 -57.55 -18.23
CA ILE A 217 -5.05 -56.67 -17.75
C ILE A 217 -4.97 -55.42 -18.61
N ASN A 218 -4.99 -55.56 -19.94
CA ASN A 218 -4.97 -54.43 -20.87
C ASN A 218 -6.17 -53.51 -20.65
N GLN A 219 -7.38 -54.06 -20.44
CA GLN A 219 -8.55 -53.25 -20.09
C GLN A 219 -8.38 -52.53 -18.74
N SER A 220 -7.77 -53.18 -17.75
CA SER A 220 -7.51 -52.57 -16.44
C SER A 220 -6.46 -51.45 -16.54
N ILE A 221 -5.41 -51.65 -17.31
CA ILE A 221 -4.37 -50.65 -17.59
C ILE A 221 -4.99 -49.45 -18.31
N SER A 222 -5.75 -49.65 -19.38
CA SER A 222 -6.44 -48.55 -20.09
C SER A 222 -7.33 -47.74 -19.15
N LYS A 223 -8.12 -48.39 -18.28
CA LYS A 223 -8.94 -47.67 -17.30
C LYS A 223 -8.12 -46.83 -16.33
N GLN A 224 -6.96 -47.33 -15.89
CA GLN A 224 -6.07 -46.56 -15.00
C GLN A 224 -5.39 -45.41 -15.73
N VAL A 225 -5.01 -45.59 -17.00
CA VAL A 225 -4.51 -44.52 -17.87
C VAL A 225 -5.54 -43.40 -17.95
N ASP A 226 -6.80 -43.73 -18.25
CA ASP A 226 -7.86 -42.72 -18.39
C ASP A 226 -8.09 -41.93 -17.08
N ILE A 227 -8.03 -42.60 -15.92
CA ILE A 227 -8.16 -41.94 -14.61
C ILE A 227 -6.99 -40.99 -14.35
N ILE A 228 -5.76 -41.41 -14.64
CA ILE A 228 -4.56 -40.60 -14.46
C ILE A 228 -4.57 -39.41 -15.41
N GLN A 229 -4.96 -39.63 -16.66
CA GLN A 229 -5.11 -38.57 -17.66
C GLN A 229 -6.11 -37.50 -17.19
N GLY A 230 -7.27 -37.93 -16.68
CA GLY A 230 -8.26 -37.00 -16.11
C GLY A 230 -7.74 -36.23 -14.88
N GLN A 231 -6.91 -36.83 -14.04
CA GLN A 231 -6.25 -36.12 -12.93
C GLN A 231 -5.21 -35.12 -13.42
N ILE A 232 -4.45 -35.44 -14.47
CA ILE A 232 -3.49 -34.52 -15.09
C ILE A 232 -4.22 -33.29 -15.63
N GLU A 233 -5.30 -33.50 -16.39
CA GLU A 233 -6.14 -32.43 -16.93
C GLU A 233 -6.71 -31.54 -15.81
N SER A 234 -7.29 -32.14 -14.76
CA SER A 234 -7.82 -31.38 -13.63
C SER A 234 -6.75 -30.57 -12.89
N ASN A 235 -5.53 -31.09 -12.78
CA ASN A 235 -4.42 -30.37 -12.16
C ASN A 235 -3.88 -29.26 -13.06
N GLN A 236 -3.94 -29.44 -14.38
CA GLN A 236 -3.59 -28.41 -15.36
C GLN A 236 -4.58 -27.23 -15.28
N ASP A 237 -5.88 -27.52 -15.18
CA ASP A 237 -6.91 -26.50 -14.97
C ASP A 237 -6.68 -25.73 -13.67
N LEU A 238 -6.33 -26.44 -12.59
CA LEU A 238 -6.02 -25.80 -11.31
C LEU A 238 -4.77 -24.89 -11.40
N CYS A 239 -3.73 -25.32 -12.13
CA CYS A 239 -2.55 -24.49 -12.41
C CYS A 239 -2.91 -23.23 -13.21
N ASN A 240 -3.79 -23.35 -14.20
CA ASN A 240 -4.27 -22.21 -14.99
C ASN A 240 -5.02 -21.21 -14.12
N LEU A 241 -5.95 -21.69 -13.28
CA LEU A 241 -6.70 -20.84 -12.34
C LEU A 241 -5.77 -20.13 -11.33
N LEU A 242 -4.76 -20.82 -10.82
CA LEU A 242 -3.77 -20.22 -9.91
C LEU A 242 -2.90 -19.19 -10.63
N THR A 243 -2.58 -19.42 -11.91
CA THR A 243 -1.81 -18.48 -12.74
C THR A 243 -2.62 -17.22 -13.03
N GLU A 244 -3.89 -17.37 -13.42
CA GLU A 244 -4.82 -16.24 -13.60
C GLU A 244 -5.01 -15.45 -12.29
N ALA A 245 -5.09 -16.14 -11.14
CA ALA A 245 -5.15 -15.49 -9.85
C ALA A 245 -3.87 -14.67 -9.56
N ILE A 246 -2.68 -15.20 -9.88
CA ILE A 246 -1.43 -14.45 -9.77
C ILE A 246 -1.44 -13.24 -10.71
N GLU A 247 -1.80 -13.39 -11.97
CA GLU A 247 -1.87 -12.30 -12.96
C GLU A 247 -2.83 -11.19 -12.53
N SER A 248 -3.98 -11.55 -11.96
CA SER A 248 -4.95 -10.58 -11.41
C SER A 248 -4.39 -9.78 -10.23
N LEU A 249 -3.48 -10.39 -9.47
CA LEU A 249 -2.78 -9.73 -8.37
C LEU A 249 -1.62 -8.90 -8.93
N SER A 250 -0.72 -9.46 -9.73
CA SER A 250 0.43 -8.78 -10.32
C SER A 250 0.12 -8.34 -11.75
N LYS A 251 -0.39 -7.12 -11.95
CA LYS A 251 -0.64 -6.55 -13.28
C LYS A 251 0.58 -6.46 -14.23
N ASP A 252 1.80 -6.84 -13.80
CA ASP A 252 3.03 -6.60 -14.58
C ASP A 252 4.03 -7.76 -14.74
N GLU A 253 3.89 -8.94 -14.11
CA GLU A 253 5.02 -9.91 -14.14
C GLU A 253 4.61 -11.39 -14.13
N VAL A 254 4.26 -11.96 -15.28
CA VAL A 254 4.31 -13.42 -15.50
C VAL A 254 4.74 -13.75 -16.93
N LYS A 255 6.05 -13.73 -17.21
CA LYS A 255 6.63 -14.35 -18.44
C LYS A 255 7.27 -15.72 -18.17
N GLU A 256 7.41 -16.12 -16.91
CA GLU A 256 8.16 -17.34 -16.55
C GLU A 256 7.30 -18.61 -16.46
N ILE A 257 5.96 -18.51 -16.36
CA ILE A 257 5.10 -19.70 -16.16
C ILE A 257 4.72 -20.39 -17.48
N GLN A 258 4.62 -19.64 -18.60
CA GLN A 258 4.32 -20.20 -19.92
C GLN A 258 5.39 -21.17 -20.45
N MET A 259 6.65 -21.02 -20.02
CA MET A 259 7.73 -21.92 -20.47
C MET A 259 7.68 -23.30 -19.80
N ALA A 260 7.14 -23.40 -18.57
CA ALA A 260 7.05 -24.68 -17.86
C ALA A 260 5.84 -25.53 -18.30
N SER A 261 4.81 -24.91 -18.88
CA SER A 261 3.62 -25.60 -19.38
C SER A 261 3.86 -26.28 -20.74
N ASN A 262 4.74 -25.72 -21.57
CA ASN A 262 5.05 -26.25 -22.91
C ASN A 262 5.88 -27.55 -22.86
N ASP A 263 6.55 -27.84 -21.73
CA ASP A 263 7.33 -29.08 -21.58
C ASP A 263 6.46 -30.31 -21.29
N VAL A 264 5.19 -30.12 -20.90
CA VAL A 264 4.25 -31.22 -20.56
C VAL A 264 3.49 -31.73 -21.81
N GLU A 265 3.36 -30.90 -22.85
CA GLU A 265 2.68 -31.27 -24.11
C GLU A 265 3.44 -32.30 -24.95
N SER A 266 4.66 -32.70 -24.55
CA SER A 266 5.48 -33.68 -25.26
C SER A 266 5.22 -35.15 -24.89
N PHE A 267 4.16 -35.46 -24.12
CA PHE A 267 3.74 -36.84 -23.84
C PHE A 267 3.04 -37.51 -25.03
N GLY A 268 3.67 -37.46 -26.20
CA GLY A 268 3.55 -38.46 -27.25
C GLY A 268 4.63 -39.53 -27.02
N GLY A 269 4.44 -40.36 -25.99
CA GLY A 269 5.24 -41.58 -25.85
C GLY A 269 4.94 -42.53 -27.02
N PRO A 270 5.94 -43.28 -27.51
CA PRO A 270 5.81 -44.06 -28.73
C PRO A 270 4.67 -45.07 -28.59
N ALA A 271 3.85 -45.17 -29.64
CA ALA A 271 3.02 -46.34 -29.84
C ALA A 271 3.93 -47.57 -29.67
N ILE A 272 3.66 -48.35 -28.63
CA ILE A 272 4.24 -49.67 -28.49
C ILE A 272 3.60 -50.49 -29.62
N GLU A 273 4.23 -50.48 -30.79
CA GLU A 273 4.00 -51.50 -31.82
C GLU A 273 4.58 -52.79 -31.25
N LEU A 274 3.72 -53.58 -30.61
CA LEU A 274 3.99 -54.98 -30.33
C LEU A 274 3.70 -55.77 -31.61
N PHE A 275 4.68 -56.61 -31.98
CA PHE A 275 4.62 -57.61 -33.04
C PHE A 275 3.38 -58.51 -32.95
#